data_AF-A0A7J9CBX1-F1
#
_entry.id   AF-A0A7J9CBX1-F1
#
_cell.length_a   1.000
_cell.length_b   1.000
_cell.length_c   1.000
_cell.angle_alpha   90.00
_cell.angle_beta   90.00
_cell.angle_gamma   90.00
#
_symmetry.space_group_name_H-M   'P 1'
#
loop_
_entity.id
_entity.type
_entity.pdbx_description
1 polymer ?
#
loop_
_entity_poly.entity_id
_entity_poly.type
_entity_poly.pdbx_seq_one_letter_code
_entity_poly.pdbx_strand_id
1 'polypeptide(L)'
;MLQCVAEMNLSTSFGRVGVPRQLVIKKDASSIADAVDKAGLILPLVAKPLVADGSAKSHELSLAYDQYSLQKLEPPLVLQEFVNHGGVLFKVYIVGEAIKVVRRFSLPDVTKREISKVTGVFRFPRVSCAAASADDADLDPSVAELPPRPLLERLAKELRWRLGLRLFNLDIIREHGTRDHFYVIDINYFPGKCHF
;
A
#
# COMPACT_ATOMS: atom_id res chain seq x y z
N MET A 1 6.99 -8.77 5.31
CA MET A 1 5.63 -9.37 5.27
C MET A 1 5.01 -9.31 3.88
N LEU A 2 5.04 -8.18 3.16
CA LEU A 2 4.49 -8.09 1.79
C LEU A 2 5.08 -9.11 0.80
N GLN A 3 6.36 -9.47 0.93
CA GLN A 3 6.99 -10.53 0.13
C GLN A 3 6.20 -11.85 0.19
N CYS A 4 5.62 -12.19 1.35
CA CYS A 4 4.81 -13.39 1.53
C CYS A 4 3.55 -13.34 0.65
N VAL A 5 2.91 -12.17 0.49
CA VAL A 5 1.77 -11.97 -0.41
C VAL A 5 2.21 -12.10 -1.87
N ALA A 6 3.33 -11.49 -2.24
CA ALA A 6 3.84 -11.56 -3.61
C ALA A 6 4.12 -13.01 -4.06
N GLU A 7 4.61 -13.86 -3.15
CA GLU A 7 4.89 -15.28 -3.41
C GLU A 7 3.64 -16.17 -3.44
N MET A 8 2.49 -15.70 -2.93
CA MET A 8 1.25 -16.49 -2.92
C MET A 8 0.61 -16.62 -4.29
N ASN A 9 0.87 -15.69 -5.22
CA ASN A 9 0.21 -15.63 -6.55
C ASN A 9 -1.30 -15.90 -6.47
N LEU A 10 -1.98 -15.24 -5.51
CA LEU A 10 -3.36 -15.56 -5.18
C LEU A 10 -4.30 -15.09 -6.29
N SER A 11 -4.75 -16.03 -7.11
CA SER A 11 -5.72 -15.81 -8.19
C SER A 11 -6.90 -16.75 -7.97
N THR A 12 -8.10 -16.18 -7.88
CA THR A 12 -9.34 -16.93 -7.63
C THR A 12 -10.43 -16.48 -8.59
N SER A 13 -11.57 -17.17 -8.60
CA SER A 13 -12.78 -16.71 -9.31
C SER A 13 -13.31 -15.37 -8.80
N PHE A 14 -12.85 -14.90 -7.64
CA PHE A 14 -13.24 -13.64 -7.01
C PHE A 14 -12.23 -12.51 -7.23
N GLY A 15 -11.19 -12.76 -8.03
CA GLY A 15 -10.13 -11.80 -8.34
C GLY A 15 -8.74 -12.24 -7.91
N ARG A 16 -7.79 -11.32 -8.11
CA ARG A 16 -6.35 -11.53 -7.92
C ARG A 16 -5.83 -10.57 -6.86
N VAL A 17 -4.94 -11.06 -6.01
CA VAL A 17 -4.26 -10.25 -5.00
C VAL A 17 -2.77 -10.28 -5.26
N GLY A 18 -2.18 -9.08 -5.37
CA GLY A 18 -0.74 -8.89 -5.51
C GLY A 18 -0.18 -7.87 -4.54
N VAL A 19 1.06 -7.46 -4.80
CA VAL A 19 1.73 -6.33 -4.16
C VAL A 19 2.30 -5.47 -5.30
N PRO A 20 2.19 -4.14 -5.25
CA PRO A 20 2.82 -3.31 -6.26
C PRO A 20 4.34 -3.50 -6.20
N ARG A 21 5.02 -3.40 -7.34
CA ARG A 21 6.46 -3.65 -7.36
C ARG A 21 7.16 -2.64 -6.45
N GLN A 22 8.16 -3.11 -5.74
CA GLN A 22 8.83 -2.31 -4.73
C GLN A 22 10.30 -2.64 -4.61
N LEU A 23 11.07 -1.66 -4.13
CA LEU A 23 12.50 -1.73 -3.94
C LEU A 23 12.87 -1.11 -2.60
N VAL A 24 13.80 -1.75 -1.89
CA VAL A 24 14.31 -1.24 -0.61
C VAL A 24 15.64 -0.54 -0.84
N ILE A 25 15.72 0.74 -0.46
CA ILE A 25 16.96 1.53 -0.47
C ILE A 25 17.43 1.71 0.96
N LYS A 26 18.64 1.23 1.27
CA LYS A 26 19.13 1.21 2.66
C LYS A 26 20.03 2.38 3.05
N LYS A 27 20.84 2.92 2.13
CA LYS A 27 21.91 3.86 2.50
C LYS A 27 22.14 4.98 1.50
N ASP A 28 22.44 4.65 0.25
CA ASP A 28 22.96 5.64 -0.70
C ASP A 28 21.85 6.35 -1.47
N ALA A 29 21.55 7.60 -1.07
CA ALA A 29 20.55 8.45 -1.71
C ALA A 29 20.90 8.75 -3.18
N SER A 30 22.18 8.87 -3.50
CA SER A 30 22.64 9.20 -4.86
C SER A 30 22.36 8.07 -5.86
N SER A 31 22.31 6.83 -5.37
CA SER A 31 22.05 5.64 -6.19
C SER A 31 20.56 5.35 -6.44
N ILE A 32 19.64 6.12 -5.85
CA ILE A 32 18.20 5.78 -5.90
C ILE A 32 17.68 5.70 -7.35
N ALA A 33 17.98 6.71 -8.17
CA ALA A 33 17.52 6.78 -9.56
C ALA A 33 18.02 5.56 -10.37
N ASP A 34 19.32 5.28 -10.31
CA ASP A 34 19.92 4.12 -10.99
C ASP A 34 19.34 2.79 -10.49
N ALA A 35 19.07 2.69 -9.19
CA ALA A 35 18.49 1.48 -8.61
C ALA A 35 17.03 1.28 -9.06
N VAL A 36 16.26 2.36 -9.17
CA VAL A 36 14.89 2.37 -9.71
C VAL A 36 14.89 1.94 -11.17
N ASP A 37 15.79 2.49 -11.99
CA ASP A 37 15.91 2.16 -13.41
C ASP A 37 16.35 0.72 -13.63
N LYS A 38 17.34 0.23 -12.87
CA LYS A 38 17.78 -1.17 -12.91
C LYS A 38 16.70 -2.13 -12.45
N ALA A 39 15.89 -1.75 -11.46
CA ALA A 39 14.73 -2.52 -11.05
C ALA A 39 13.56 -2.39 -12.04
N GLY A 40 13.60 -1.42 -12.95
CA GLY A 40 12.56 -1.13 -13.94
C GLY A 40 11.25 -0.70 -13.29
N LEU A 41 11.27 -0.03 -12.13
CA LEU A 41 10.05 0.47 -11.50
C LEU A 41 9.45 1.64 -12.28
N ILE A 42 8.13 1.74 -12.29
CA ILE A 42 7.40 2.76 -13.04
C ILE A 42 6.96 3.91 -12.12
N LEU A 43 7.26 5.15 -12.52
CA LEU A 43 6.82 6.34 -11.80
C LEU A 43 5.31 6.60 -12.00
N PRO A 44 4.60 7.17 -11.01
CA PRO A 44 5.15 7.69 -9.76
C PRO A 44 5.37 6.61 -8.68
N LEU A 45 6.32 6.85 -7.77
CA LEU A 45 6.70 5.93 -6.69
C LEU A 45 6.36 6.51 -5.32
N VAL A 46 5.66 5.73 -4.49
CA VAL A 46 5.45 6.02 -3.06
C VAL A 46 6.71 5.67 -2.30
N ALA A 47 7.33 6.65 -1.66
CA ALA A 47 8.44 6.49 -0.74
C ALA A 47 7.93 6.37 0.70
N LYS A 48 8.26 5.25 1.33
CA LYS A 48 7.92 4.90 2.72
C LYS A 48 9.21 4.81 3.56
N PRO A 49 9.44 5.69 4.55
CA PRO A 49 10.59 5.55 5.44
C PRO A 49 10.61 4.18 6.12
N LEU A 50 11.77 3.53 6.19
CA LEU A 50 11.94 2.23 6.87
C LEU A 50 12.02 2.36 8.39
N VAL A 51 12.50 3.50 8.89
CA VAL A 51 12.63 3.76 10.33
C VAL A 51 11.33 4.40 10.82
N ALA A 52 10.60 3.65 11.64
CA ALA A 52 9.49 4.14 12.45
C ALA A 52 10.00 4.42 13.87
N ASP A 53 10.77 5.50 14.07
CA ASP A 53 11.29 5.88 15.40
C ASP A 53 10.25 6.60 16.28
N GLY A 54 9.01 6.73 15.79
CA GLY A 54 7.92 7.42 16.47
C GLY A 54 7.98 8.95 16.35
N SER A 55 8.98 9.51 15.68
CA SER A 55 9.03 10.94 15.36
C SER A 55 8.06 11.29 14.23
N ALA A 56 7.57 12.54 14.22
CA ALA A 56 6.68 13.02 13.15
C ALA A 56 7.28 12.89 11.73
N LYS A 57 8.62 12.90 11.61
CA LYS A 57 9.34 12.69 10.34
C LYS A 57 9.30 11.24 9.84
N SER A 58 9.18 10.27 10.73
CA SER A 58 9.06 8.85 10.40
C SER A 58 7.69 8.44 9.84
N HIS A 59 6.73 9.36 9.77
CA HIS A 59 5.37 9.12 9.30
C HIS A 59 5.03 9.85 7.99
N GLU A 60 5.98 10.49 7.33
CA GLU A 60 5.70 11.21 6.09
C GLU A 60 5.81 10.29 4.87
N LEU A 61 4.73 10.17 4.11
CA LEU A 61 4.75 9.49 2.81
C LEU A 61 5.06 10.53 1.74
N SER A 62 5.97 10.20 0.84
CA SER A 62 6.31 11.08 -0.28
C SER A 62 5.99 10.39 -1.59
N LEU A 63 5.44 11.13 -2.55
CA LEU A 63 5.22 10.64 -3.91
C LEU A 63 6.25 11.28 -4.84
N ALA A 64 7.10 10.45 -5.43
CA ALA A 64 8.10 10.86 -6.41
C ALA A 64 7.52 10.69 -7.82
N TYR A 65 7.38 11.79 -8.56
CA TYR A 65 6.76 11.81 -9.89
C TYR A 65 7.75 11.68 -11.04
N ASP A 66 9.00 12.08 -10.82
CA ASP A 66 10.06 12.11 -11.83
C ASP A 66 11.40 11.64 -11.22
N GLN A 67 12.40 11.41 -12.09
CA GLN A 67 13.75 11.01 -11.68
C GLN A 67 14.43 12.04 -10.78
N TYR A 68 14.14 13.33 -10.99
CA TYR A 68 14.71 14.41 -10.18
C TYR A 68 14.19 14.38 -8.74
N SER A 69 12.93 13.98 -8.55
CA SER A 69 12.28 13.82 -7.25
C SER A 69 12.92 12.70 -6.45
N LEU A 70 13.41 11.64 -7.10
CA LEU A 70 14.10 10.54 -6.43
C LEU A 70 15.40 10.98 -5.74
N GLN A 71 16.10 11.97 -6.31
CA GLN A 71 17.34 12.52 -5.73
C GLN A 71 17.10 13.28 -4.43
N LYS A 72 15.85 13.66 -4.13
CA LYS A 72 15.45 14.39 -2.93
C LYS A 72 15.02 13.47 -1.78
N LEU A 73 15.02 12.15 -2.00
CA LEU A 73 14.61 11.17 -1.00
C LEU A 73 15.78 10.75 -0.12
N GLU A 74 15.49 10.52 1.16
CA GLU A 74 16.50 10.17 2.17
C GLU A 74 16.30 8.72 2.65
N PRO A 75 17.26 7.80 2.35
CA PRO A 75 17.25 6.44 2.91
C PRO A 75 17.41 6.42 4.44
N PRO A 76 16.99 5.33 5.12
CA PRO A 76 16.46 4.11 4.56
C PRO A 76 14.96 4.20 4.24
N LEU A 77 14.55 3.72 3.06
CA LEU A 77 13.17 3.78 2.60
C LEU A 77 12.79 2.61 1.68
N VAL A 78 11.50 2.40 1.51
CA VAL A 78 10.90 1.53 0.50
C VAL A 78 10.28 2.40 -0.58
N LEU A 79 10.64 2.16 -1.84
CA LEU A 79 9.95 2.69 -3.00
C LEU A 79 8.96 1.66 -3.49
N GLN A 80 7.71 2.05 -3.69
CA GLN A 80 6.64 1.19 -4.18
C GLN A 80 5.90 1.88 -5.32
N GLU A 81 5.61 1.15 -6.40
CA GLU A 81 4.82 1.68 -7.51
C GLU A 81 3.45 2.18 -7.02
N PHE A 82 3.09 3.38 -7.46
CA PHE A 82 1.76 3.93 -7.20
C PHE A 82 0.76 3.32 -8.17
N VAL A 83 -0.32 2.76 -7.62
CA VAL A 83 -1.44 2.20 -8.40
C VAL A 83 -2.61 3.14 -8.19
N ASN A 84 -3.19 3.68 -9.26
CA ASN A 84 -4.45 4.43 -9.17
C ASN A 84 -5.54 3.52 -8.61
N HIS A 85 -6.31 4.01 -7.64
CA HIS A 85 -7.28 3.22 -6.86
C HIS A 85 -8.50 4.05 -6.43
N GLY A 86 -8.76 5.16 -7.10
CA GLY A 86 -9.94 6.01 -6.86
C GLY A 86 -9.97 6.69 -5.50
N GLY A 87 -8.82 6.80 -4.83
CA GLY A 87 -8.73 7.44 -3.52
C GLY A 87 -9.38 6.67 -2.36
N VAL A 88 -9.60 5.36 -2.50
CA VAL A 88 -10.19 4.52 -1.45
C VAL A 88 -9.26 3.39 -1.03
N LEU A 89 -9.04 3.27 0.27
CA LEU A 89 -8.32 2.18 0.90
C LEU A 89 -9.30 1.29 1.68
N PHE A 90 -9.15 -0.03 1.54
CA PHE A 90 -9.84 -1.02 2.35
C PHE A 90 -8.92 -1.49 3.48
N LYS A 91 -9.23 -1.07 4.70
CA LYS A 91 -8.52 -1.55 5.89
C LYS A 91 -9.22 -2.80 6.40
N VAL A 92 -8.53 -3.94 6.28
CA VAL A 92 -9.05 -5.27 6.61
C VAL A 92 -8.46 -5.72 7.93
N TYR A 93 -9.29 -5.79 8.97
CA TYR A 93 -8.93 -6.32 10.28
C TYR A 93 -9.20 -7.82 10.35
N ILE A 94 -8.20 -8.57 10.81
CA ILE A 94 -8.25 -10.03 10.92
C ILE A 94 -8.01 -10.41 12.37
N VAL A 95 -8.99 -11.08 12.97
CA VAL A 95 -8.98 -11.59 14.35
C VAL A 95 -9.33 -13.07 14.32
N GLY A 96 -8.31 -13.94 14.34
CA GLY A 96 -8.52 -15.36 14.08
C GLY A 96 -9.15 -15.55 12.70
N GLU A 97 -10.35 -16.14 12.63
CA GLU A 97 -11.11 -16.29 11.38
C GLU A 97 -12.05 -15.12 11.07
N ALA A 98 -12.29 -14.22 12.03
CA ALA A 98 -13.15 -13.07 11.83
C ALA A 98 -12.45 -12.00 10.97
N ILE A 99 -13.21 -11.45 10.03
CA ILE A 99 -12.77 -10.38 9.12
C ILE A 99 -13.73 -9.20 9.22
N LYS A 100 -13.17 -8.00 9.41
CA LYS A 100 -13.91 -6.74 9.31
C LYS A 100 -13.20 -5.83 8.32
N VAL A 101 -13.93 -5.32 7.35
CA VAL A 101 -13.44 -4.33 6.38
C VAL A 101 -14.02 -2.98 6.72
N VAL A 102 -13.21 -1.93 6.65
CA VAL A 102 -13.64 -0.53 6.70
C VAL A 102 -13.03 0.24 5.53
N ARG A 103 -13.77 1.20 4.99
CA ARG A 103 -13.25 2.11 3.96
C ARG A 103 -12.57 3.31 4.61
N ARG A 104 -11.44 3.72 4.03
CA ARG A 104 -10.69 4.93 4.37
C ARG A 104 -10.45 5.72 3.10
N PHE A 105 -10.45 7.05 3.22
CA PHE A 105 -9.89 7.86 2.15
C PHE A 105 -8.41 7.52 1.95
N SER A 106 -7.90 7.71 0.75
CA SER A 106 -6.53 7.42 0.36
C SER A 106 -6.03 8.52 -0.58
N LEU A 107 -4.83 8.34 -1.11
CA LEU A 107 -4.26 9.25 -2.10
C LEU A 107 -5.14 9.26 -3.36
N PRO A 108 -5.50 10.44 -3.90
CA PRO A 108 -6.26 10.53 -5.13
C PRO A 108 -5.45 9.96 -6.30
N ASP A 109 -6.15 9.61 -7.38
CA ASP A 109 -5.49 9.13 -8.58
C ASP A 109 -4.59 10.20 -9.20
N VAL A 110 -3.51 9.72 -9.80
CA VAL A 110 -2.57 10.56 -10.54
C VAL A 110 -2.87 10.43 -12.04
N THR A 111 -3.07 11.57 -12.69
CA THR A 111 -3.24 11.65 -14.14
C THR A 111 -1.93 11.96 -14.84
N LYS A 112 -1.77 11.51 -16.09
CA LYS A 112 -0.59 11.85 -16.93
C LYS A 112 -0.36 13.35 -17.06
N ARG A 113 -1.43 14.16 -17.02
CA ARG A 113 -1.35 15.62 -17.11
C ARG A 113 -0.75 16.24 -15.85
N GLU A 114 -1.00 15.66 -14.68
CA GLU A 114 -0.38 16.09 -13.43
C GLU A 114 1.09 15.69 -13.38
N ILE A 115 1.43 14.49 -13.85
CA ILE A 115 2.82 14.02 -13.98
C ILE A 115 3.65 14.99 -14.84
N SER A 116 3.07 15.56 -15.92
CA SER A 116 3.77 16.53 -16.77
C SER A 116 3.87 17.95 -16.19
N LYS A 117 3.10 18.29 -15.16
CA LYS A 117 3.03 19.64 -14.56
C LYS A 117 3.74 19.74 -13.21
N VAL A 118 3.91 18.62 -12.51
CA VAL A 118 4.50 18.58 -11.17
C VAL A 118 5.99 18.33 -11.29
N THR A 119 6.81 19.33 -10.94
CA THR A 119 8.25 19.17 -10.74
C THR A 119 8.54 18.98 -9.25
N GLY A 120 9.06 17.81 -8.87
CA GLY A 120 9.48 17.55 -7.49
C GLY A 120 8.61 16.59 -6.66
N VAL A 121 8.95 16.48 -5.37
CA VAL A 121 8.33 15.54 -4.42
C VAL A 121 7.12 16.18 -3.78
N PHE A 122 5.94 15.54 -3.91
CA PHE A 122 4.79 15.91 -3.10
C PHE A 122 4.83 15.12 -1.80
N ARG A 123 4.94 15.83 -0.68
CA ARG A 123 4.89 15.21 0.65
C ARG A 123 3.45 15.21 1.12
N PHE A 124 2.96 14.02 1.47
CA PHE A 124 1.67 13.85 2.10
C PHE A 124 1.90 13.48 3.57
N PRO A 125 1.36 14.25 4.53
CA PRO A 125 1.27 13.74 5.89
C PRO A 125 0.42 12.47 5.82
N ARG A 126 0.87 11.34 6.40
CA ARG A 126 0.08 10.09 6.47
C ARG A 126 -1.36 10.30 6.97
N VAL A 127 -1.59 11.40 7.67
CA VAL A 127 -2.76 11.65 8.50
C VAL A 127 -3.77 12.63 7.89
N SER A 128 -3.42 13.41 6.85
CA SER A 128 -4.30 14.51 6.43
C SER A 128 -5.59 14.08 5.72
N CYS A 129 -5.70 12.82 5.24
CA CYS A 129 -6.95 12.25 4.74
C CYS A 129 -7.12 10.75 5.09
N ALA A 130 -6.05 9.95 5.21
CA ALA A 130 -6.17 8.49 5.32
C ALA A 130 -6.72 7.97 6.67
N ALA A 131 -6.75 8.82 7.70
CA ALA A 131 -7.36 8.49 8.98
C ALA A 131 -8.89 8.71 9.00
N ALA A 132 -9.46 9.40 8.01
CA ALA A 132 -10.90 9.63 7.94
C ALA A 132 -11.62 8.38 7.41
N SER A 133 -12.69 7.98 8.11
CA SER A 133 -13.60 6.95 7.62
C SER A 133 -14.23 7.42 6.31
N ALA A 134 -14.34 6.51 5.34
CA ALA A 134 -15.07 6.73 4.10
C ALA A 134 -16.30 5.82 3.99
N ASP A 135 -16.72 5.19 5.10
CA ASP A 135 -17.85 4.26 5.09
C ASP A 135 -19.20 4.95 4.81
N ASP A 136 -19.36 6.18 5.26
CA ASP A 136 -20.59 6.98 5.08
C ASP A 136 -20.46 8.00 3.94
N ALA A 137 -19.35 7.97 3.20
CA ALA A 137 -19.13 8.87 2.08
C ALA A 137 -19.90 8.40 0.84
N ASP A 138 -20.47 9.36 0.09
CA ASP A 138 -21.06 9.10 -1.22
C ASP A 138 -19.92 8.92 -2.24
N LEU A 139 -19.55 7.66 -2.48
CA LEU A 139 -18.46 7.26 -3.36
C LEU A 139 -19.00 6.47 -4.55
N ASP A 140 -18.32 6.57 -5.68
CA ASP A 140 -18.63 5.75 -6.85
C ASP A 140 -18.63 4.25 -6.47
N PRO A 141 -19.74 3.53 -6.68
CA PRO A 141 -19.84 2.10 -6.36
C PRO A 141 -18.76 1.26 -7.03
N SER A 142 -18.28 1.65 -8.22
CA SER A 142 -17.22 0.95 -8.94
C SER A 142 -15.87 0.99 -8.22
N VAL A 143 -15.66 2.00 -7.36
CA VAL A 143 -14.45 2.21 -6.56
C VAL A 143 -14.64 1.69 -5.14
N ALA A 144 -15.81 1.95 -4.54
CA ALA A 144 -16.04 1.75 -3.11
C ALA A 144 -16.63 0.38 -2.74
N GLU A 145 -16.96 -0.47 -3.73
CA GLU A 145 -17.38 -1.84 -3.46
C GLU A 145 -16.31 -2.59 -2.65
N LEU A 146 -16.74 -3.27 -1.58
CA LEU A 146 -15.83 -4.02 -0.73
C LEU A 146 -15.19 -5.19 -1.50
N PRO A 147 -13.91 -5.54 -1.22
CA PRO A 147 -13.31 -6.74 -1.77
C PRO A 147 -14.15 -7.98 -1.43
N PRO A 148 -14.32 -8.94 -2.34
CA PRO A 148 -15.14 -10.12 -2.11
C PRO A 148 -14.70 -10.88 -0.85
N ARG A 149 -15.66 -11.17 0.04
CA ARG A 149 -15.37 -11.85 1.30
C ARG A 149 -14.63 -13.19 1.13
N PRO A 150 -14.98 -14.07 0.18
CA PRO A 150 -14.24 -15.31 -0.04
C PRO A 150 -12.77 -15.10 -0.44
N LEU A 151 -12.47 -14.02 -1.17
CA LEU A 151 -11.10 -13.63 -1.51
C LEU A 151 -10.31 -13.28 -0.24
N LEU A 152 -10.90 -12.46 0.63
CA LEU A 152 -10.30 -12.05 1.90
C LEU A 152 -10.12 -13.21 2.87
N GLU A 153 -11.08 -14.13 2.96
CA GLU A 153 -11.01 -15.32 3.81
C GLU A 153 -9.84 -16.21 3.41
N ARG A 154 -9.65 -16.44 2.10
CA ARG A 154 -8.52 -17.21 1.58
C ARG A 154 -7.18 -16.50 1.81
N LEU A 155 -7.10 -15.21 1.51
CA LEU A 155 -5.91 -14.39 1.76
C LEU A 155 -5.52 -14.41 3.24
N ALA A 156 -6.49 -14.18 4.13
CA ALA A 156 -6.28 -14.18 5.57
C ALA A 156 -5.81 -15.54 6.06
N LYS A 157 -6.40 -16.64 5.57
CA LYS A 157 -5.99 -18.00 5.92
C LYS A 157 -4.53 -18.27 5.56
N GLU A 158 -4.12 -17.95 4.34
CA GLU A 158 -2.74 -18.13 3.87
C GLU A 158 -1.75 -17.28 4.68
N LEU A 159 -2.09 -16.02 4.94
CA LEU A 159 -1.25 -15.13 5.74
C LEU A 159 -1.10 -15.60 7.19
N ARG A 160 -2.18 -16.09 7.81
CA ARG A 160 -2.12 -16.69 9.16
C ARG A 160 -1.19 -17.89 9.18
N TRP A 161 -1.30 -18.78 8.21
CA TRP A 161 -0.46 -19.99 8.11
C TRP A 161 1.02 -19.65 7.88
N ARG A 162 1.31 -18.77 6.92
CA ARG A 162 2.70 -18.47 6.52
C ARG A 162 3.42 -17.54 7.50
N LEU A 163 2.70 -16.60 8.14
CA LEU A 163 3.29 -15.63 9.06
C LEU A 163 3.11 -15.99 10.53
N GLY A 164 2.31 -17.01 10.86
CA GLY A 164 2.00 -17.39 12.24
C GLY A 164 1.19 -16.33 13.02
N LEU A 165 0.59 -15.37 12.32
CA LEU A 165 -0.16 -14.27 12.93
C LEU A 165 -1.60 -14.67 13.20
N ARG A 166 -2.21 -14.13 14.27
CA ARG A 166 -3.65 -14.29 14.56
C ARG A 166 -4.40 -12.96 14.63
N LEU A 167 -3.68 -11.87 14.91
CA LEU A 167 -4.23 -10.52 15.01
C LEU A 167 -3.38 -9.57 14.19
N PHE A 168 -3.92 -9.11 13.07
CA PHE A 168 -3.25 -8.19 12.15
C PHE A 168 -4.28 -7.43 11.31
N ASN A 169 -3.85 -6.35 10.68
CA ASN A 169 -4.61 -5.69 9.63
C ASN A 169 -3.82 -5.62 8.32
N LEU A 170 -4.57 -5.50 7.24
CA LEU A 170 -4.07 -5.29 5.88
C LEU A 170 -4.63 -3.98 5.36
N ASP A 171 -3.78 -3.23 4.66
CA ASP A 171 -4.21 -2.10 3.87
C ASP A 171 -4.24 -2.56 2.41
N ILE A 172 -5.45 -2.63 1.83
CA ILE A 172 -5.71 -3.15 0.48
C ILE A 172 -6.29 -2.03 -0.39
N ILE A 173 -5.79 -1.91 -1.62
CA ILE A 173 -6.36 -1.05 -2.67
C ILE A 173 -6.87 -1.90 -3.84
N ARG A 174 -7.87 -1.38 -4.57
CA ARG A 174 -8.36 -1.95 -5.84
C ARG A 174 -7.84 -1.09 -6.97
N GLU A 175 -7.26 -1.69 -8.01
CA GLU A 175 -6.78 -0.93 -9.17
C GLU A 175 -7.94 -0.28 -9.91
N HIS A 176 -7.87 1.04 -10.10
CA HIS A 176 -8.91 1.81 -10.77
C HIS A 176 -9.15 1.26 -12.18
N GLY A 177 -10.43 1.05 -12.52
CA GLY A 177 -10.84 0.56 -13.84
C GLY A 177 -10.82 -0.96 -13.94
N THR A 178 -10.31 -1.64 -12.91
CA THR A 178 -10.49 -3.09 -12.73
C THR A 178 -11.59 -3.34 -11.72
N ARG A 179 -12.21 -4.52 -11.81
CA ARG A 179 -13.16 -4.99 -10.78
C ARG A 179 -12.51 -5.91 -9.77
N ASP A 180 -11.45 -6.61 -10.17
CA ASP A 180 -10.99 -7.81 -9.49
C ASP A 180 -9.47 -7.85 -9.26
N HIS A 181 -8.73 -6.77 -9.54
CA HIS A 181 -7.32 -6.64 -9.19
C HIS A 181 -7.14 -5.86 -7.89
N PHE A 182 -6.61 -6.55 -6.89
CA PHE A 182 -6.36 -5.99 -5.56
C PHE A 182 -4.88 -6.05 -5.22
N TYR A 183 -4.41 -5.05 -4.47
CA TYR A 183 -3.03 -4.95 -4.04
C TYR A 183 -2.97 -4.74 -2.53
N VAL A 184 -2.18 -5.56 -1.85
CA VAL A 184 -1.83 -5.34 -0.43
C VAL A 184 -0.65 -4.37 -0.39
N ILE A 185 -0.83 -3.21 0.24
CA ILE A 185 0.19 -2.16 0.29
C ILE A 185 0.84 -2.02 1.67
N ASP A 186 0.20 -2.52 2.72
CA ASP A 186 0.76 -2.58 4.06
C ASP A 186 0.16 -3.74 4.89
N ILE A 187 0.94 -4.26 5.84
CA ILE A 187 0.52 -5.29 6.81
C ILE A 187 1.00 -4.86 8.18
N ASN A 188 0.08 -4.59 9.10
CA ASN A 188 0.41 -4.26 10.48
C ASN A 188 0.00 -5.40 11.40
N TYR A 189 0.95 -5.94 12.14
CA TYR A 189 0.69 -6.94 13.17
C TYR A 189 0.44 -6.26 14.51
N PHE A 190 -0.45 -6.83 15.32
CA PHE A 190 -0.58 -6.46 16.73
C PHE A 190 0.04 -7.57 17.55
N PRO A 191 1.16 -7.33 18.25
CA PRO A 191 1.73 -8.34 19.13
C PRO A 191 0.76 -8.55 20.30
N GLY A 192 -0.03 -9.62 20.23
CA GLY A 192 -0.65 -10.18 21.42
C GLY A 192 0.46 -10.85 22.23
N LYS A 193 0.79 -10.34 23.42
CA LYS A 193 1.47 -11.13 24.43
C LYS A 193 0.51 -12.21 24.90
N CYS A 194 0.38 -13.30 24.13
CA CYS A 194 -0.23 -14.52 24.62
C CYS A 194 0.92 -15.48 24.89
N HIS A 195 1.46 -15.41 26.11
CA HIS A 195 2.14 -16.58 26.68
C HIS A 195 1.08 -17.67 26.80
N PHE A 196 1.34 -18.83 26.17
CA PHE A 196 0.64 -20.07 26.51
C PHE A 196 1.15 -20.59 27.84
#